data_AF-Q93AL0-F1
#
_entry.id   AF-Q93AL0-F1
#
_cell.length_a   1.000
_cell.length_b   1.000
_cell.length_c   1.000
_cell.angle_alpha   90.00
_cell.angle_beta   90.00
_cell.angle_gamma   90.00
#
_symmetry.space_group_name_H-M   'P 1'
#
loop_
_entity.id
_entity.type
_entity.pdbx_description
1 polymer ?
#
loop_
_entity_poly.entity_id
_entity_poly.type
_entity_poly.pdbx_seq_one_letter_code
_entity_poly.pdbx_strand_id
1 'polypeptide(L)'
;VPTAGGAVSVVYNLPGVNKLRLSRATLPAIFSGKIKNWDDAKIKADNPGVNLPNQPIKFVVRADGSGTTFIFTNHLSTIDSYFKGRIGANSAPKWNLPNALKGKGNPGVAALVKSTPRSIGYVEYDFATKNNLKSAELQNKKGEFVAPSLASANAALSNVSFPSNYRVFIGDPSQGYPIVG
;
A
#
# COMPACT_ATOMS: atom_id res chain seq x y z
N VAL A 1 24.85 -6.75 4.12
CA VAL A 1 24.04 -7.15 5.30
C VAL A 1 22.80 -6.26 5.34
N PRO A 2 21.58 -6.80 5.46
CA PRO A 2 20.36 -6.01 5.67
C PRO A 2 20.45 -5.23 6.97
N THR A 3 20.13 -3.93 6.97
CA THR A 3 20.26 -3.04 8.13
C THR A 3 18.97 -2.85 8.92
N ALA A 4 17.81 -2.94 8.26
CA ALA A 4 16.49 -2.89 8.87
C ALA A 4 15.44 -3.45 7.89
N GLY A 5 14.29 -3.89 8.40
CA GLY A 5 13.11 -4.22 7.61
C GLY A 5 11.90 -3.45 8.13
N GLY A 6 11.00 -3.03 7.25
CA GLY A 6 9.88 -2.16 7.61
C GLY A 6 8.61 -2.45 6.82
N ALA A 7 7.52 -1.85 7.27
CA ALA A 7 6.24 -1.89 6.55
C ALA A 7 6.14 -0.73 5.54
N VAL A 8 5.54 -1.01 4.39
CA VAL A 8 5.08 0.04 3.47
C VAL A 8 3.60 0.29 3.71
N SER A 9 3.29 1.32 4.48
CA SER A 9 1.94 1.76 4.79
C SER A 9 1.21 2.28 3.56
N VAL A 10 0.00 1.76 3.34
CA VAL A 10 -0.98 2.39 2.42
C VAL A 10 -1.68 3.50 3.18
N VAL A 11 -1.30 4.74 2.90
CA VAL A 11 -1.81 5.94 3.57
C VAL A 11 -2.97 6.55 2.80
N TYR A 12 -3.92 7.16 3.51
CA TYR A 12 -5.08 7.79 2.90
C TYR A 12 -5.50 9.06 3.62
N ASN A 13 -6.24 9.91 2.91
CA ASN A 13 -6.88 11.10 3.45
C ASN A 13 -8.36 11.09 3.06
N LEU A 14 -9.19 10.55 3.94
CA LEU A 14 -10.64 10.51 3.82
C LEU A 14 -11.26 11.13 5.07
N PRO A 15 -11.67 12.41 5.02
CA PRO A 15 -12.40 13.04 6.11
C PRO A 15 -13.63 12.20 6.50
N GLY A 16 -13.83 11.98 7.79
CA GLY A 16 -14.91 11.15 8.33
C GLY A 16 -14.65 9.64 8.36
N VAL A 17 -13.63 9.14 7.68
CA VAL A 17 -13.23 7.71 7.71
C VAL A 17 -12.03 7.53 8.65
N ASN A 18 -12.24 6.85 9.77
CA ASN A 18 -11.19 6.61 10.77
C ASN A 18 -10.49 5.25 10.59
N LYS A 19 -11.20 4.29 10.01
CA LYS A 19 -10.72 2.94 9.77
C LYS A 19 -11.08 2.56 8.34
N LEU A 20 -10.07 2.22 7.57
CA LEU A 20 -10.20 1.73 6.21
C LEU A 20 -9.51 0.38 6.12
N ARG A 21 -10.23 -0.61 5.61
CA ARG A 21 -9.77 -1.96 5.32
C ARG A 21 -9.72 -2.14 3.81
N LEU A 22 -8.66 -2.75 3.31
CA LEU A 22 -8.52 -3.09 1.90
C LEU A 22 -8.12 -4.55 1.79
N SER A 23 -8.98 -5.34 1.14
CA SER A 23 -8.72 -6.76 0.92
C SER A 23 -7.63 -6.99 -0.12
N ARG A 24 -7.19 -8.25 -0.20
CA ARG A 24 -6.23 -8.72 -1.20
C ARG A 24 -6.71 -8.46 -2.64
N ALA A 25 -8.02 -8.41 -2.86
CA ALA A 25 -8.60 -8.11 -4.16
C ALA A 25 -8.78 -6.60 -4.41
N THR A 26 -9.12 -5.83 -3.37
CA THR A 26 -9.43 -4.41 -3.51
C THR A 26 -8.18 -3.56 -3.71
N LEU A 27 -7.12 -3.80 -2.93
CA LEU A 27 -5.89 -2.99 -3.01
C LEU A 27 -5.25 -2.96 -4.43
N PRO A 28 -4.97 -4.10 -5.09
CA PRO A 28 -4.43 -4.09 -6.44
C PRO A 28 -5.43 -3.53 -7.47
N ALA A 29 -6.74 -3.68 -7.24
CA ALA A 29 -7.75 -3.09 -8.11
C ALA A 29 -7.76 -1.55 -8.05
N ILE A 30 -7.51 -0.95 -6.88
CA ILE A 30 -7.32 0.50 -6.73
C ILE A 30 -6.09 0.95 -7.51
N PHE A 31 -4.91 0.36 -7.23
CA PHE A 31 -3.65 0.81 -7.81
C PHE A 31 -3.41 0.38 -9.27
N SER A 32 -4.26 -0.50 -9.82
CA SER A 32 -4.35 -0.77 -11.26
C SER A 32 -5.35 0.13 -11.98
N GLY A 33 -6.09 0.96 -11.24
CA GLY A 33 -7.11 1.87 -11.77
C GLY A 33 -8.43 1.19 -12.15
N LYS A 34 -8.65 -0.07 -11.76
CA LYS A 34 -9.97 -0.72 -11.90
C LYS A 34 -11.00 -0.08 -10.97
N ILE A 35 -10.59 0.23 -9.74
CA ILE A 35 -11.39 0.97 -8.77
C ILE A 35 -10.93 2.42 -8.76
N LYS A 36 -11.86 3.35 -8.99
CA LYS A 36 -11.57 4.80 -9.12
C LYS A 36 -12.44 5.66 -8.20
N ASN A 37 -13.36 5.06 -7.46
CA ASN A 37 -14.30 5.76 -6.59
C ASN A 37 -14.28 5.12 -5.19
N TRP A 38 -14.38 5.93 -4.14
CA TRP A 38 -14.29 5.47 -2.75
C TRP A 38 -15.49 4.64 -2.29
N ASP A 39 -16.64 4.80 -2.93
CA ASP A 39 -17.85 4.05 -2.63
C ASP A 39 -18.04 2.82 -3.51
N ASP A 40 -16.99 2.37 -4.20
CA ASP A 40 -16.98 1.14 -4.97
C ASP A 40 -17.43 -0.05 -4.11
N ALA A 41 -18.19 -0.97 -4.72
CA ALA A 41 -18.80 -2.11 -4.03
C ALA A 41 -17.77 -2.98 -3.29
N LYS A 42 -16.55 -3.11 -3.81
CA LYS A 42 -15.49 -3.89 -3.16
C LYS A 42 -14.94 -3.17 -1.92
N ILE A 43 -14.77 -1.85 -1.97
CA ILE A 43 -14.36 -1.07 -0.81
C ILE A 43 -15.48 -1.10 0.26
N LYS A 44 -16.74 -0.98 -0.14
CA LYS A 44 -17.90 -1.13 0.76
C LYS A 44 -17.94 -2.51 1.43
N ALA A 45 -17.71 -3.58 0.67
CA ALA A 45 -17.68 -4.94 1.20
C ALA A 45 -16.57 -5.15 2.23
N ASP A 46 -15.39 -4.56 2.02
CA ASP A 46 -14.29 -4.61 2.98
C ASP A 46 -14.56 -3.79 4.26
N ASN A 47 -15.52 -2.86 4.23
CA ASN A 47 -15.77 -1.86 5.28
C ASN A 47 -17.26 -1.78 5.68
N PRO A 48 -17.87 -2.86 6.19
CA PRO A 48 -19.27 -2.84 6.60
C PRO A 48 -19.51 -1.78 7.68
N GLY A 49 -20.56 -0.96 7.50
CA GLY A 49 -20.94 0.11 8.42
C GLY A 49 -20.10 1.38 8.34
N VAL A 50 -19.13 1.48 7.42
CA VAL A 50 -18.38 2.72 7.18
C VAL A 50 -19.07 3.55 6.11
N ASN A 51 -19.35 4.82 6.42
CA ASN A 51 -19.88 5.78 5.45
C ASN A 51 -18.78 6.22 4.47
N LEU A 52 -18.65 5.48 3.37
CA LEU A 52 -17.71 5.79 2.28
C LEU A 52 -18.30 6.87 1.36
N PRO A 53 -17.53 7.92 1.02
CA PRO A 53 -18.03 8.98 0.16
C PRO A 53 -18.10 8.53 -1.29
N ASN A 54 -19.19 8.89 -2.00
CA ASN A 54 -19.26 8.77 -3.46
C ASN A 54 -18.41 9.87 -4.10
N GLN A 55 -17.10 9.65 -4.13
CA GLN A 55 -16.09 10.60 -4.54
C GLN A 55 -14.90 9.90 -5.20
N PRO A 56 -14.36 10.44 -6.31
CA PRO A 56 -13.23 9.83 -6.99
C PRO A 56 -11.99 9.75 -6.09
N ILE A 57 -11.24 8.67 -6.27
CA ILE A 57 -9.95 8.44 -5.61
C ILE A 57 -8.90 9.32 -6.27
N LYS A 58 -8.15 10.07 -5.45
CA LYS A 58 -6.96 10.81 -5.90
C LYS A 58 -5.71 10.00 -5.61
N PHE A 59 -5.07 9.50 -6.65
CA PHE A 59 -3.88 8.66 -6.51
C PHE A 59 -2.64 9.52 -6.23
N VAL A 60 -1.82 9.09 -5.29
CA VAL A 60 -0.50 9.68 -5.03
C VAL A 60 0.55 8.57 -5.13
N VAL A 61 1.50 8.75 -6.03
CA VAL A 61 2.56 7.76 -6.32
C VAL A 61 3.93 8.42 -6.29
N ARG A 62 4.99 7.62 -6.31
CA ARG A 62 6.36 8.13 -6.38
C ARG A 62 6.67 8.74 -7.75
N ALA A 63 7.36 9.88 -7.73
CA ALA A 63 7.88 10.54 -8.93
C ALA A 63 9.21 9.94 -9.40
N ASP A 64 9.97 9.35 -8.47
CA ASP A 64 11.33 8.88 -8.62
C ASP A 64 11.43 7.35 -8.48
N GLY A 65 12.51 6.77 -9.02
CA GLY A 65 12.84 5.36 -8.81
C GLY A 65 12.99 5.05 -7.31
N SER A 66 12.32 3.99 -6.86
CA SER A 66 12.02 3.83 -5.43
C SER A 66 12.01 2.36 -5.00
N GLY A 67 12.79 2.04 -3.96
CA GLY A 67 12.71 0.74 -3.28
C GLY A 67 11.34 0.50 -2.62
N THR A 68 10.75 1.54 -2.00
CA THR A 68 9.38 1.49 -1.46
C THR A 68 8.36 1.14 -2.55
N THR A 69 8.51 1.71 -3.76
CA THR A 69 7.65 1.38 -4.90
C THR A 69 7.89 -0.03 -5.39
N PHE A 70 9.13 -0.49 -5.41
CA PHE A 70 9.43 -1.88 -5.74
C PHE A 70 8.76 -2.84 -4.74
N ILE A 71 8.92 -2.66 -3.43
CA ILE A 71 8.29 -3.49 -2.40
C ILE A 71 6.76 -3.50 -2.58
N PHE A 72 6.17 -2.30 -2.73
CA PHE A 72 4.72 -2.14 -2.93
C PHE A 72 4.22 -2.86 -4.18
N THR A 73 4.84 -2.62 -5.34
CA THR A 73 4.43 -3.23 -6.61
C THR A 73 4.75 -4.72 -6.69
N ASN A 74 5.81 -5.17 -6.03
CA ASN A 74 6.15 -6.59 -5.86
C ASN A 74 5.04 -7.33 -5.11
N HIS A 75 4.53 -6.74 -4.02
CA HIS A 75 3.40 -7.32 -3.30
C HIS A 75 2.16 -7.43 -4.19
N LEU A 76 1.73 -6.31 -4.79
CA LEU A 76 0.54 -6.29 -5.65
C LEU A 76 0.65 -7.26 -6.84
N SER A 77 1.83 -7.36 -7.45
CA SER A 77 2.08 -8.30 -8.55
C SER A 77 2.11 -9.76 -8.10
N THR A 78 2.41 -10.03 -6.83
CA THR A 78 2.41 -11.38 -6.28
C THR A 78 0.98 -11.86 -6.05
N ILE A 79 0.08 -10.98 -5.61
CA ILE A 79 -1.28 -11.35 -5.22
C ILE A 79 -2.34 -11.15 -6.31
N ASP A 80 -2.05 -10.39 -7.37
CA ASP A 80 -3.00 -10.10 -8.46
C ASP A 80 -2.34 -10.21 -9.84
N SER A 81 -2.83 -11.15 -10.66
CA SER A 81 -2.30 -11.43 -12.00
C SER A 81 -2.55 -10.28 -12.97
N TYR A 82 -3.65 -9.53 -12.81
CA TYR A 82 -3.94 -8.38 -13.65
C TYR A 82 -2.95 -7.23 -13.39
N PHE A 83 -2.70 -6.91 -12.13
CA PHE A 83 -1.69 -5.93 -11.71
C PHE A 83 -0.31 -6.35 -12.22
N LYS A 84 0.05 -7.63 -12.06
CA LYS A 84 1.31 -8.19 -12.56
C LYS A 84 1.48 -8.00 -14.07
N GLY A 85 0.46 -8.35 -14.85
CA GLY A 85 0.50 -8.24 -16.31
C GLY A 85 0.46 -6.81 -16.83
N ARG A 86 -0.15 -5.87 -16.08
CA ARG A 86 -0.34 -4.49 -16.55
C ARG A 86 0.71 -3.50 -16.03
N ILE A 87 1.16 -3.66 -14.79
CA ILE A 87 2.07 -2.75 -14.10
C ILE A 87 3.35 -3.49 -13.72
N GLY A 88 3.22 -4.65 -13.06
CA GLY A 88 4.35 -5.48 -12.64
C GLY A 88 5.15 -4.92 -11.47
N ALA A 89 6.10 -5.73 -10.98
CA ALA A 89 7.03 -5.34 -9.92
C ALA A 89 8.11 -4.44 -10.51
N ASN A 90 8.15 -3.17 -10.11
CA ASN A 90 9.06 -2.18 -10.68
C ASN A 90 9.34 -1.06 -9.67
N SER A 91 10.55 -0.51 -9.67
CA SER A 91 10.91 0.65 -8.84
C SER A 91 10.41 1.98 -9.42
N ALA A 92 10.07 2.02 -10.70
CA ALA A 92 9.53 3.17 -11.44
C ALA A 92 8.47 2.72 -12.47
N PRO A 93 7.34 2.14 -12.03
CA PRO A 93 6.29 1.64 -12.93
C PRO A 93 5.63 2.76 -13.73
N LYS A 94 5.15 2.43 -14.93
CA LYS A 94 4.28 3.31 -15.71
C LYS A 94 2.84 3.21 -15.19
N TRP A 95 2.50 4.05 -14.23
CA TRP A 95 1.14 4.12 -13.69
C TRP A 95 0.12 4.55 -14.74
N ASN A 96 -0.91 3.74 -14.95
CA ASN A 96 -2.09 4.09 -15.75
C ASN A 96 -3.25 4.53 -14.83
N LEU A 97 -2.95 5.47 -13.93
CA LEU A 97 -3.88 6.01 -12.94
C LEU A 97 -4.30 7.42 -13.37
N PRO A 98 -5.60 7.74 -13.43
CA PRO A 98 -6.07 9.04 -13.90
C PRO A 98 -5.60 10.15 -12.96
N ASN A 99 -4.92 11.16 -13.52
CA ASN A 99 -4.45 12.36 -12.80
C ASN A 99 -3.68 12.05 -11.51
N ALA A 100 -2.89 10.97 -11.51
CA ALA A 100 -2.08 10.60 -10.34
C ALA A 100 -1.06 11.70 -10.00
N LEU A 101 -1.10 12.18 -8.77
CA LEU A 101 -0.12 13.11 -8.24
C LEU A 101 1.19 12.37 -7.99
N LYS A 102 2.31 13.03 -8.25
CA LYS A 102 3.65 12.44 -8.14
C LYS A 102 4.45 13.15 -7.05
N GLY A 103 4.73 12.44 -5.96
CA GLY A 103 5.56 12.92 -4.86
C GLY A 103 7.00 12.41 -4.98
N LYS A 104 7.99 13.30 -4.82
CA LYS A 104 9.40 12.90 -4.75
C LYS A 104 9.73 12.33 -3.36
N GLY A 105 10.22 11.10 -3.30
CA GLY A 105 10.53 10.44 -2.03
C GLY A 105 9.30 10.12 -1.17
N ASN A 106 9.52 9.45 -0.03
CA ASN A 106 8.48 9.30 0.99
C ASN A 106 7.94 10.65 1.53
N PRO A 107 8.77 11.68 1.80
CA PRO A 107 8.27 12.98 2.25
C PRO A 107 7.27 13.62 1.28
N GLY A 108 7.56 13.59 -0.02
CA GLY A 108 6.70 14.19 -1.03
C GLY A 108 5.36 13.47 -1.16
N VAL A 109 5.35 12.14 -1.11
CA VAL A 109 4.10 11.36 -1.11
C VAL A 109 3.30 11.63 0.16
N ALA A 110 3.94 11.62 1.33
CA ALA A 110 3.28 11.90 2.60
C ALA A 110 2.65 13.29 2.63
N ALA A 111 3.37 14.31 2.17
CA ALA A 111 2.89 15.69 2.11
C ALA A 111 1.67 15.83 1.17
N LEU A 112 1.73 15.22 -0.02
CA LEU A 112 0.62 15.24 -0.98
C LEU A 112 -0.61 14.53 -0.44
N VAL A 113 -0.46 13.37 0.20
CA VAL A 113 -1.59 12.65 0.81
C VAL A 113 -2.21 13.52 1.92
N LYS A 114 -1.37 14.10 2.79
CA LYS A 114 -1.81 14.97 3.88
C LYS A 114 -2.64 16.17 3.40
N SER A 115 -2.20 16.84 2.34
CA SER A 115 -2.85 18.06 1.83
C SER A 115 -3.97 17.81 0.83
N THR A 116 -4.15 16.56 0.37
CA THR A 116 -5.12 16.23 -0.69
C THR A 116 -6.25 15.37 -0.13
N PRO A 117 -7.43 15.93 0.15
CA PRO A 117 -8.60 15.13 0.51
C PRO A 117 -8.98 14.14 -0.60
N ARG A 118 -9.47 12.97 -0.18
CA ARG A 118 -9.82 11.80 -0.99
C ARG A 118 -8.62 11.09 -1.61
N SER A 119 -7.42 11.31 -1.08
CA SER A 119 -6.21 10.70 -1.63
C SER A 119 -5.86 9.36 -1.01
N ILE A 120 -5.15 8.55 -1.79
CA ILE A 120 -4.49 7.31 -1.35
C ILE A 120 -3.09 7.27 -1.93
N GLY A 121 -2.12 6.80 -1.14
CA GLY A 121 -0.74 6.61 -1.56
C GLY A 121 -0.06 5.54 -0.71
N TYR A 122 1.25 5.41 -0.87
CA TYR A 122 2.05 4.45 -0.11
C TYR A 122 3.37 5.09 0.33
N VAL A 123 3.73 4.88 1.59
CA VAL A 123 4.98 5.37 2.19
C VAL A 123 5.53 4.33 3.15
N GLU A 124 6.83 4.40 3.45
CA GLU A 124 7.37 3.65 4.58
C GLU A 124 6.69 4.09 5.90
N TYR A 125 6.47 3.16 6.82
CA TYR A 125 5.68 3.32 8.05
C TYR A 125 6.09 4.53 8.89
N ASP A 126 7.39 4.81 9.08
CA ASP A 126 7.83 5.97 9.86
C ASP A 126 7.38 7.29 9.24
N PHE A 127 7.30 7.37 7.91
CA PHE A 127 6.79 8.58 7.25
C PHE A 127 5.28 8.74 7.45
N ALA A 128 4.53 7.65 7.55
CA ALA A 128 3.12 7.71 7.91
C ALA A 128 2.94 8.25 9.34
N THR A 129 3.66 7.68 10.30
CA THR A 129 3.55 8.05 11.72
C THR A 129 4.04 9.46 12.00
N LYS A 130 5.24 9.83 11.53
CA LYS A 130 5.82 11.18 11.72
C LYS A 130 4.96 12.30 11.11
N ASN A 131 4.16 11.99 10.09
CA ASN A 131 3.27 12.96 9.44
C ASN A 131 1.83 12.91 9.96
N ASN A 132 1.50 12.04 10.91
CA ASN A 132 0.15 11.79 11.44
C ASN A 132 -0.84 11.39 10.33
N LEU A 133 -0.40 10.52 9.41
CA LEU A 133 -1.24 10.00 8.34
C LEU A 133 -2.00 8.75 8.80
N LYS A 134 -3.27 8.64 8.39
CA LYS A 134 -4.03 7.40 8.55
C LYS A 134 -3.51 6.36 7.56
N SER A 135 -3.32 5.14 8.05
CA SER A 135 -2.95 3.99 7.23
C SER A 135 -4.08 2.97 7.18
N ALA A 136 -4.30 2.34 6.04
CA ALA A 136 -5.29 1.28 5.88
C ALA A 136 -4.81 -0.03 6.52
N GLU A 137 -5.75 -0.77 7.11
CA GLU A 137 -5.55 -2.19 7.44
C GLU A 137 -5.61 -3.00 6.15
N LEU A 138 -4.62 -3.86 5.93
CA LEU A 138 -4.54 -4.68 4.73
C LEU A 138 -4.81 -6.14 5.06
N GLN A 139 -5.57 -6.81 4.20
CA GLN A 139 -5.80 -8.24 4.38
C GLN A 139 -4.53 -9.03 4.03
N ASN A 140 -4.03 -9.78 5.01
CA ASN A 140 -2.85 -10.64 4.84
C ASN A 140 -3.23 -11.98 4.19
N LYS A 141 -2.23 -12.84 3.96
CA LYS A 141 -2.42 -14.16 3.35
C LYS A 141 -3.34 -15.12 4.13
N LYS A 142 -3.50 -14.90 5.44
CA LYS A 142 -4.42 -15.65 6.32
C LYS A 142 -5.86 -15.12 6.28
N GLY A 143 -6.11 -14.04 5.55
CA GLY A 143 -7.43 -13.40 5.48
C GLY A 143 -7.69 -12.38 6.57
N GLU A 144 -6.71 -12.07 7.41
CA GLU A 144 -6.83 -11.13 8.54
C GLU A 144 -6.50 -9.71 8.10
N PHE A 145 -7.26 -8.72 8.56
CA PHE A 145 -6.95 -7.31 8.34
C PHE A 145 -5.95 -6.82 9.38
N VAL A 146 -4.75 -6.46 8.93
CA VAL A 146 -3.62 -6.09 9.80
C VAL A 146 -3.22 -4.64 9.54
N ALA A 147 -3.07 -3.85 10.61
CA ALA A 147 -2.52 -2.50 10.54
C ALA A 147 -0.98 -2.54 10.40
N PRO A 148 -0.36 -1.57 9.71
CA PRO A 148 1.09 -1.47 9.68
C PRO A 148 1.62 -1.05 11.05
N SER A 149 2.68 -1.72 11.49
CA SER A 149 3.47 -1.36 12.68
C SER A 149 4.83 -2.08 12.61
N LEU A 150 5.77 -1.70 13.47
CA LEU A 150 7.02 -2.45 13.63
C LEU A 150 6.76 -3.90 14.05
N ALA A 151 5.80 -4.14 14.95
CA ALA A 151 5.46 -5.48 15.41
C ALA A 151 4.88 -6.35 14.28
N SER A 152 3.94 -5.81 13.48
CA SER A 152 3.35 -6.55 12.37
C SER A 152 4.31 -6.72 11.18
N ALA A 153 5.26 -5.80 10.98
CA ALA A 153 6.37 -5.98 10.04
C ALA A 153 7.33 -7.09 10.49
N ASN A 154 7.76 -7.07 11.75
CA ASN A 154 8.62 -8.12 12.31
C ASN A 154 7.98 -9.51 12.23
N ALA A 155 6.68 -9.60 12.53
CA ALA A 155 5.93 -10.85 12.36
C ALA A 155 5.96 -11.35 10.91
N ALA A 156 5.85 -10.47 9.92
CA ALA A 156 5.91 -10.83 8.51
C ALA A 156 7.32 -11.28 8.07
N LEU A 157 8.36 -10.73 8.69
CA LEU A 157 9.76 -11.01 8.37
C LEU A 157 10.35 -12.20 9.15
N SER A 158 9.68 -12.70 10.19
CA SER A 158 10.26 -13.68 11.12
C SER A 158 10.61 -15.04 10.51
N ASN A 159 9.96 -15.43 9.41
CA ASN A 159 10.17 -16.71 8.73
C ASN A 159 10.96 -16.56 7.41
N VAL A 160 11.64 -15.43 7.22
CA VAL A 160 12.37 -15.15 5.99
C VAL A 160 13.75 -15.78 6.05
N SER A 161 13.99 -16.77 5.17
CA SER A 161 15.32 -17.33 4.97
C SER A 161 16.12 -16.45 4.02
N PHE A 162 17.24 -15.90 4.50
CA PHE A 162 18.13 -15.08 3.68
C PHE A 162 19.13 -15.96 2.93
N PRO A 163 19.19 -15.88 1.58
CA PRO A 163 20.25 -16.51 0.80
C PRO A 163 21.61 -15.84 1.09
N SER A 164 22.70 -16.46 0.64
CA SER A 164 24.07 -15.96 0.85
C SER A 164 24.34 -14.56 0.27
N ASN A 165 23.58 -14.15 -0.75
CA ASN A 165 23.63 -12.80 -1.31
C ASN A 165 22.73 -11.79 -0.57
N TYR A 166 22.01 -12.23 0.46
CA TYR A 166 21.09 -11.47 1.31
C TYR A 166 19.95 -10.75 0.57
N ARG A 167 19.67 -11.10 -0.69
CA ARG A 167 18.59 -10.49 -1.47
C ARG A 167 17.33 -11.35 -1.36
N VAL A 168 16.36 -10.87 -0.58
CA VAL A 168 15.01 -11.44 -0.53
C VAL A 168 14.01 -10.37 -0.92
N PHE A 169 13.08 -10.73 -1.81
CA PHE A 169 11.94 -9.89 -2.16
C PHE A 169 10.67 -10.62 -1.75
N ILE A 170 10.12 -10.24 -0.61
CA ILE A 170 8.95 -10.89 -0.04
C ILE A 170 7.72 -10.30 -0.70
N GLY A 171 7.10 -11.08 -1.58
CA GLY A 171 5.89 -10.66 -2.28
C GLY A 171 4.63 -10.80 -1.43
N ASP A 172 4.50 -11.86 -0.64
CA ASP A 172 3.27 -12.13 0.12
C ASP A 172 3.60 -12.97 1.36
N PRO A 173 3.99 -12.32 2.47
CA PRO A 173 4.33 -13.00 3.72
C PRO A 173 3.19 -13.90 4.21
N SER A 174 3.52 -14.99 4.90
CA SER A 174 2.51 -15.92 5.44
C SER A 174 1.77 -15.39 6.67
N GLN A 175 2.26 -14.31 7.29
CA GLN A 175 1.69 -13.71 8.50
C GLN A 175 2.09 -12.23 8.61
N GLY A 176 1.55 -11.52 9.60
CA GLY A 176 1.88 -10.11 9.84
C GLY A 176 1.33 -9.17 8.77
N TYR A 177 1.94 -7.99 8.64
CA TYR A 177 1.56 -7.01 7.64
C TYR A 177 2.02 -7.45 6.24
N PRO A 178 1.18 -7.36 5.19
CA PRO A 178 1.48 -8.01 3.92
C PRO A 178 2.49 -7.28 3.03
N ILE A 179 2.81 -6.00 3.30
CA ILE A 179 3.76 -5.22 2.49
C ILE A 179 4.99 -4.85 3.31
N VAL A 180 6.05 -5.64 3.18
CA VAL A 180 7.29 -5.51 3.95
C VAL A 180 8.52 -5.70 3.07
N GLY A 181 9.64 -5.10 3.47
CA GLY A 181 10.95 -5.29 2.84
C GLY A 181 12.05 -4.48 3.49
#